data_AF-A0A3C1CD22-F1
#
_entry.id   AF-A0A3C1CD22-F1
#
_cell.length_a   1.000
_cell.length_b   1.000
_cell.length_c   1.000
_cell.angle_alpha   90.00
_cell.angle_beta   90.00
_cell.angle_gamma   90.00
#
_symmetry.space_group_name_H-M   'P 1'
#
loop_
_entity.id
_entity.type
_entity.pdbx_description
1 polymer ?
#
loop_
_entity_poly.entity_id
_entity_poly.type
_entity_poly.pdbx_seq_one_letter_code
_entity_poly.pdbx_strand_id
1 'polypeptide(L)' 'THGLWNPYDTHIPLLWYGWGIKKGKTYRETTMSDIAPTLSSLLKIQMPSGNIGTTISEVIK' A
#
# COMPACT_ATOMS: atom_id res chain seq x y z
N THR A 1 15.93 15.79 11.02
CA THR A 1 14.76 15.57 11.90
C THR A 1 13.55 15.42 11.02
N HIS A 2 12.65 14.48 11.33
CA HIS A 2 11.42 14.22 10.55
C HIS A 2 10.19 14.80 11.26
N GLY A 3 9.05 14.86 10.57
CA GLY A 3 7.74 15.20 11.15
C GLY A 3 7.02 16.38 10.48
N LEU A 4 7.52 16.83 9.33
CA LEU A 4 6.88 17.88 8.56
C LEU A 4 6.07 17.26 7.40
N TRP A 5 5.00 17.93 6.96
CA TRP A 5 4.19 17.50 5.81
C TRP A 5 4.85 17.78 4.46
N ASN A 6 6.17 17.91 4.43
CA ASN A 6 6.86 18.17 3.19
C ASN A 6 7.06 16.86 2.43
N PRO A 7 7.09 16.89 1.08
CA PRO A 7 7.25 15.68 0.27
C PRO A 7 8.49 14.85 0.64
N TYR A 8 9.55 15.47 1.15
CA TYR A 8 10.74 14.75 1.59
C TYR A 8 10.50 13.82 2.80
N ASP A 9 9.52 14.13 3.65
CA ASP A 9 9.18 13.35 4.84
C ASP A 9 7.97 12.43 4.57
N THR A 10 7.05 12.84 3.69
CA THR A 10 5.83 12.08 3.41
C THR A 10 5.95 11.12 2.23
N HIS A 11 6.93 11.30 1.33
CA HIS A 11 7.15 10.40 0.20
C HIS A 11 8.02 9.21 0.62
N ILE A 12 7.36 8.08 0.88
CA ILE A 12 8.01 6.84 1.32
C ILE A 12 8.00 5.78 0.21
N PRO A 13 9.05 4.93 0.12
CA PRO A 13 9.06 3.80 -0.80
C PRO A 13 8.13 2.68 -0.30
N LEU A 14 7.43 2.04 -1.23
CA LEU A 14 6.59 0.87 -0.98
C LEU A 14 7.00 -0.27 -1.92
N LEU A 15 7.40 -1.41 -1.35
CA LEU A 15 7.81 -2.60 -2.10
C LEU A 15 6.95 -3.81 -1.68
N TRP A 16 6.31 -4.43 -2.67
CA TRP A 16 5.63 -5.71 -2.51
C TRP A 16 6.46 -6.82 -3.16
N TYR A 17 6.64 -7.93 -2.45
CA TYR A 17 7.45 -9.05 -2.93
C TYR A 17 6.90 -10.38 -2.40
N GLY A 18 7.07 -11.45 -3.19
CA GLY A 18 6.73 -12.81 -2.79
C GLY A 18 5.45 -13.35 -3.42
N TRP A 19 4.72 -14.15 -2.65
CA TRP A 19 3.56 -14.90 -3.13
C TRP A 19 2.38 -13.98 -3.50
N GLY A 20 1.77 -14.23 -4.65
CA GLY A 20 0.57 -13.51 -5.12
C GLY A 20 0.83 -12.08 -5.62
N ILE A 21 2.09 -11.64 -5.70
CA ILE A 21 2.46 -10.30 -6.17
C ILE A 21 2.82 -10.31 -7.66
N LYS A 22 2.22 -9.39 -8.42
CA LYS A 22 2.55 -9.18 -9.84
C LYS A 22 3.83 -8.34 -9.97
N LYS A 23 4.75 -8.76 -10.84
CA LYS A 23 5.95 -7.97 -11.15
C LYS A 23 5.56 -6.71 -11.93
N GLY A 24 5.99 -5.55 -11.44
CA GLY A 24 5.71 -4.28 -12.09
C GLY A 24 6.18 -3.11 -11.25
N LYS A 25 5.85 -1.92 -11.72
CA LYS A 25 6.00 -0.66 -10.98
C LYS A 25 4.78 0.21 -11.26
N THR A 26 4.35 0.93 -10.23
CA THR A 26 3.21 1.84 -10.28
C THR A 26 3.71 3.23 -9.95
N TYR A 27 3.27 4.22 -10.74
CA TYR A 27 3.52 5.64 -10.50
C TYR A 27 2.27 6.40 -10.03
N ARG A 28 1.16 5.68 -9.84
CA ARG A 28 -0.08 6.21 -9.28
C ARG A 28 0.16 6.65 -7.84
N GLU A 29 -0.45 7.76 -7.47
CA GLU A 29 -0.47 8.21 -6.08
C GLU A 29 -1.13 7.15 -5.20
N THR A 30 -0.41 6.75 -4.16
CA THR A 30 -0.83 5.77 -3.16
C THR A 30 -0.52 6.32 -1.79
N THR A 31 -1.40 6.02 -0.83
CA THR A 31 -1.27 6.49 0.54
C THR A 31 -0.82 5.36 1.46
N MET A 32 -0.25 5.72 2.62
CA MET A 32 0.16 4.73 3.63
C MET A 32 -1.02 3.86 4.11
N SER A 33 -2.23 4.43 4.15
CA SER A 33 -3.45 3.73 4.56
C SER A 33 -3.86 2.60 3.60
N ASP A 34 -3.37 2.61 2.36
CA ASP A 34 -3.70 1.59 1.34
C ASP A 34 -2.94 0.26 1.56
N ILE A 35 -1.93 0.25 2.43
CA ILE A 35 -1.07 -0.94 2.66
C ILE A 35 -1.83 -2.06 3.36
N ALA A 36 -2.55 -1.74 4.45
CA ALA A 36 -3.31 -2.71 5.23
C ALA A 36 -4.45 -3.40 4.44
N PRO A 37 -5.30 -2.70 3.67
CA PRO A 37 -6.31 -3.35 2.84
C PRO A 37 -5.68 -4.15 1.70
N THR A 38 -4.55 -3.71 1.14
CA THR A 38 -3.82 -4.48 0.10
C THR A 38 -3.35 -5.84 0.63
N LEU A 39 -2.77 -5.87 1.84
CA LEU A 39 -2.39 -7.11 2.48
C LEU A 39 -3.60 -8.00 2.82
N SER A 40 -4.69 -7.39 3.30
CA SER A 40 -5.92 -8.10 3.64
C SER A 40 -6.51 -8.80 2.41
N SER A 41 -6.53 -8.11 1.27
CA SER A 41 -6.95 -8.68 -0.01
C SER A 41 -6.02 -9.81 -0.49
N LEU A 42 -4.71 -9.68 -0.29
CA LEU A 42 -3.75 -10.74 -0.64
C LEU A 42 -3.98 -12.02 0.18
N LEU A 43 -4.25 -11.86 1.48
CA LEU A 43 -4.49 -12.96 2.42
C LEU A 43 -5.93 -13.48 2.40
N LYS A 44 -6.83 -12.84 1.65
CA LYS A 44 -8.27 -13.14 1.61
C LYS A 44 -8.95 -13.04 2.99
N ILE A 45 -8.55 -12.05 3.78
CA ILE A 45 -9.15 -11.76 5.09
C ILE A 45 -9.94 -10.45 5.05
N GLN A 46 -10.84 -10.28 6.02
CA GLN A 46 -11.59 -9.05 6.19
C GLN A 46 -10.64 -7.89 6.50
N MET A 47 -10.87 -6.74 5.86
CA MET A 47 -10.09 -5.52 6.12
C MET A 47 -10.26 -5.06 7.57
N PRO A 48 -9.25 -4.36 8.14
CA PRO A 48 -9.35 -3.78 9.48
C PRO A 48 -10.57 -2.84 9.61
N SER A 49 -11.23 -2.86 10.76
CA SER A 49 -12.46 -2.07 11.01
C SER A 49 -12.26 -0.55 10.88
N GLY A 50 -11.05 -0.05 11.12
CA GLY A 50 -10.67 1.36 10.97
C GLY A 50 -9.97 1.69 9.65
N ASN A 51 -10.06 0.84 8.64
CA ASN A 51 -9.40 1.09 7.37
C ASN A 51 -10.10 2.23 6.59
N ILE A 52 -9.33 3.25 6.21
CA ILE A 52 -9.77 4.38 5.37
C ILE A 52 -9.19 4.24 3.94
N GLY A 53 -8.18 3.40 3.74
CA GLY A 53 -7.52 3.19 2.46
C GLY A 53 -8.25 2.22 1.54
N THR A 54 -7.74 2.10 0.32
CA THR A 54 -8.24 1.22 -0.74
C THR A 54 -7.19 0.19 -1.13
N THR A 55 -7.63 -1.01 -1.53
CA THR A 55 -6.72 -2.05 -2.01
C THR A 55 -6.03 -1.63 -3.30
N ILE A 56 -4.71 -1.77 -3.36
CA ILE A 56 -3.91 -1.58 -4.57
C ILE A 56 -4.04 -2.83 -5.45
N SER A 57 -5.06 -2.87 -6.30
CA SER A 57 -5.37 -4.03 -7.16
C SER A 57 -4.25 -4.36 -8.14
N GLU A 58 -3.46 -3.38 -8.57
CA GLU A 58 -2.34 -3.55 -9.52
C GLU A 58 -1.22 -4.47 -8.99
N VAL A 59 -1.10 -4.58 -7.68
CA VAL A 59 -0.09 -5.38 -6.98
C VAL A 59 -0.47 -6.86 -6.96
N ILE A 60 -1.77 -7.17 -6.98
CA ILE A 60 -2.29 -8.52 -6.85
C ILE A 60 -2.32 -9.20 -8.23
N LYS A 61 -1.92 -10.47 -8.29
CA LYS A 61 -1.93 -11.29 -9.51
C LYS A 61 -3.34 -11.68 -9.96
#